data_AF-A0A2V9A341-F1
#
_entry.id   AF-A0A2V9A341-F1
#
_cell.length_a   1.000
_cell.length_b   1.000
_cell.length_c   1.000
_cell.angle_alpha   90.00
_cell.angle_beta   90.00
_cell.angle_gamma   90.00
#
_symmetry.space_group_name_H-M   'P 1'
#
loop_
_entity.id
_entity.type
_entity.pdbx_description
1 polymer ?
#
loop_
_entity_poly.entity_id
_entity_poly.type
_entity_poly.pdbx_seq_one_letter_code
_entity_poly.pdbx_strand_id
1 'polypeptide(L)' 'MKLQDPLTNAQTMSRSILRSNVAEESRNNGPSLAEIRERAFEIHIERGGIHGCDLDDWLQAERELQEKLNKSNDGRPKKK' A
#
# COMPACT_ATOMS: atom_id res chain seq x y z
N MET A 1 -11.40 1.15 51.07
CA MET A 1 -11.64 0.04 50.11
C MET A 1 -11.69 0.61 48.71
N LYS A 2 -10.93 -0.03 47.81
CA LYS A 2 -10.76 0.20 46.36
C LYS A 2 -10.24 1.59 45.94
N LEU A 3 -8.90 1.70 45.90
CA LEU A 3 -8.20 2.62 44.99
C LEU A 3 -8.68 2.33 43.56
N GLN A 4 -9.14 3.36 42.87
CA GLN A 4 -9.21 3.37 41.41
C GLN A 4 -8.10 4.30 40.95
N ASP A 5 -7.02 3.71 40.45
CA ASP A 5 -5.88 4.39 39.88
C ASP A 5 -6.22 4.75 38.43
N PRO A 6 -6.33 6.04 38.04
CA PRO A 6 -6.72 6.43 36.69
C PRO A 6 -5.58 6.32 35.64
N LEU A 7 -4.46 5.66 35.94
CA LEU A 7 -3.29 5.67 35.05
C LEU A 7 -3.43 4.74 33.82
N THR A 8 -4.44 3.87 33.78
CA THR A 8 -4.47 2.78 32.78
C THR A 8 -5.30 3.09 31.53
N ASN A 9 -6.08 4.18 31.49
CA ASN A 9 -6.99 4.45 30.35
C ASN A 9 -6.39 5.35 29.24
N ALA A 10 -5.27 6.03 29.49
CA ALA A 10 -4.63 6.88 28.47
C ALA A 10 -3.76 6.10 27.47
N GLN A 11 -3.39 4.85 27.80
CA GLN A 11 -2.45 4.07 26.98
C GLN A 11 -3.15 3.28 25.86
N THR A 12 -4.46 3.01 25.99
CA THR A 12 -5.21 2.19 25.03
C THR A 12 -5.65 2.96 23.77
N MET A 13 -5.81 4.29 23.84
CA MET A 13 -6.22 5.07 22.65
C MET A 13 -5.04 5.49 21.75
N SER A 14 -3.80 5.48 22.26
CA SER A 14 -2.64 5.94 21.49
C SER A 14 -2.05 4.91 20.52
N ARG A 15 -2.48 3.65 20.60
CA ARG A 15 -1.92 2.55 19.77
C ARG A 15 -2.87 2.04 18.68
N SER A 16 -4.15 2.36 18.77
CA SER A 16 -5.16 1.99 17.79
C SER A 16 -5.31 3.00 16.65
N ILE A 17 -5.04 4.29 16.89
CA ILE A 17 -5.16 5.34 15.86
C ILE A 17 -3.97 5.35 14.88
N LEU A 18 -2.77 4.94 15.31
CA LEU A 18 -1.60 4.89 14.41
C LEU A 18 -1.56 3.65 13.49
N ARG A 19 -2.40 2.64 13.75
CA ARG A 19 -2.33 1.34 13.06
C ARG A 19 -3.17 1.29 11.78
N SER A 20 -4.15 2.17 11.62
CA SER A 20 -5.21 1.96 10.62
C SER A 20 -5.16 2.89 9.40
N ASN A 21 -4.13 3.73 9.26
CA ASN A 21 -3.93 4.56 8.06
C ASN A 21 -2.95 3.91 7.06
N VAL A 22 -2.94 2.58 6.94
CA VAL A 22 -2.18 1.86 5.90
C VAL A 22 -3.11 1.10 4.94
N ALA A 23 -4.29 1.64 4.69
CA ALA A 23 -5.23 1.07 3.71
C ALA A 23 -6.10 2.11 2.99
N GLU A 24 -5.95 3.40 3.30
CA GLU A 24 -6.82 4.47 2.75
C GLU A 24 -6.07 5.37 1.76
N GLU A 25 -5.27 4.78 0.86
CA GLU A 25 -4.85 5.47 -0.38
C GLU A 25 -5.61 4.98 -1.62
N SER A 26 -6.65 4.16 -1.45
CA SER A 26 -7.52 3.70 -2.55
C SER A 26 -8.54 4.76 -3.01
N ARG A 27 -8.20 6.05 -2.98
CA ARG A 27 -9.12 7.09 -3.46
C ARG A 27 -8.49 8.33 -4.08
N ASN A 28 -7.33 8.25 -4.73
CA ASN A 28 -6.92 9.27 -5.69
C ASN A 28 -5.99 8.70 -6.79
N ASN A 29 -6.59 8.25 -7.88
CA ASN A 29 -6.06 8.26 -9.27
C ASN A 29 -4.64 7.75 -9.58
N GLY A 30 -4.08 6.80 -8.84
CA GLY A 30 -2.83 6.15 -9.24
C GLY A 30 -2.45 4.99 -8.31
N PRO A 31 -1.51 4.11 -8.73
CA PRO A 31 -0.98 3.08 -7.84
C PRO A 31 -0.24 3.70 -6.66
N SER A 32 -0.44 3.15 -5.45
CA SER A 32 0.25 3.66 -4.26
C SER A 32 1.74 3.31 -4.31
N LEU A 33 2.58 4.15 -3.71
CA LEU A 33 4.02 3.91 -3.57
C LEU A 33 4.33 2.55 -2.91
N ALA A 34 3.46 2.10 -1.99
CA ALA A 34 3.60 0.79 -1.37
C ALA A 34 3.48 -0.34 -2.41
N GLU A 35 2.47 -0.27 -3.27
CA GLU A 35 2.23 -1.25 -4.34
C GLU A 35 3.38 -1.23 -5.36
N ILE A 36 3.84 -0.03 -5.75
CA ILE A 36 4.96 0.11 -6.69
C ILE A 36 6.22 -0.51 -6.10
N ARG A 37 6.51 -0.27 -4.82
CA ARG A 37 7.67 -0.87 -4.14
C ARG A 37 7.59 -2.39 -4.09
N GLU A 38 6.43 -2.93 -3.72
CA GLU A 38 6.22 -4.38 -3.68
C GLU A 38 6.46 -4.99 -5.07
N ARG A 39 5.86 -4.37 -6.10
CA ARG A 39 6.02 -4.85 -7.47
C ARG A 39 7.46 -4.72 -7.99
N ALA A 40 8.16 -3.64 -7.66
CA ALA A 40 9.56 -3.45 -8.03
C ALA A 40 10.46 -4.50 -7.39
N PHE A 41 10.19 -4.87 -6.13
CA PHE A 41 10.91 -5.94 -5.45
C PHE A 41 10.68 -7.30 -6.12
N GLU A 42 9.45 -7.61 -6.53
CA GLU A 42 9.17 -8.83 -7.29
C GLU A 42 9.97 -8.88 -8.60
N ILE A 43 10.02 -7.78 -9.36
CA ILE A 43 10.79 -7.67 -10.61
C ILE A 43 12.28 -7.87 -10.34
N HIS A 44 12.80 -7.23 -9.29
CA HIS A 44 14.20 -7.36 -8.88
C HIS A 44 14.57 -8.83 -8.60
N ILE A 45 13.70 -9.56 -7.89
CA ILE A 45 13.90 -10.99 -7.60
C ILE A 45 13.78 -11.84 -8.87
N GLU A 46 12.79 -11.59 -9.74
CA GLU A 46 12.59 -12.32 -10.99
C GLU A 46 13.78 -12.17 -11.95
N ARG A 47 14.41 -11.00 -11.94
CA ARG A 47 15.63 -10.69 -12.73
C ARG A 47 16.92 -11.28 -12.13
N GLY A 48 16.85 -11.89 -10.93
CA GLY A 48 17.99 -12.52 -10.28
C GLY A 48 18.73 -11.63 -9.27
N GLY A 49 18.08 -10.57 -8.77
CA GLY A 49 18.60 -9.75 -7.68
C GLY A 49 19.80 -8.86 -8.07
N ILE A 50 19.89 -8.49 -9.34
CA ILE A 50 21.02 -7.71 -9.85
C ILE A 50 20.89 -6.25 -9.43
N HIS A 51 21.84 -5.79 -8.61
CA HIS A 51 21.92 -4.39 -8.15
C HIS A 51 22.13 -3.41 -9.31
N GLY A 52 21.61 -2.18 -9.17
CA GLY A 52 21.79 -1.11 -10.16
C GLY A 52 20.65 -0.98 -11.17
N CYS A 53 19.60 -1.79 -11.02
CA CYS A 53 18.37 -1.66 -11.79
C CYS A 53 17.16 -1.30 -10.93
N ASP A 54 17.39 -0.94 -9.66
CA ASP A 54 16.34 -0.60 -8.71
C ASP A 54 15.41 0.51 -9.23
N LEU A 55 15.96 1.49 -9.97
CA LEU A 55 15.17 2.54 -10.61
C LEU A 55 14.37 2.04 -11.81
N ASP A 56 14.95 1.15 -12.60
CA ASP A 56 14.29 0.56 -13.78
C ASP A 56 13.15 -0.37 -13.35
N ASP A 57 13.42 -1.24 -12.36
CA ASP A 57 12.45 -2.12 -11.72
C ASP A 57 11.30 -1.31 -11.10
N TRP A 58 11.59 -0.14 -10.52
CA TRP A 58 10.60 0.78 -9.96
C TRP A 58 9.73 1.45 -11.03
N LEU A 59 10.32 1.95 -12.12
CA LEU A 59 9.59 2.54 -13.24
C LEU A 59 8.72 1.50 -13.96
N GLN A 60 9.24 0.28 -14.11
CA GLN A 60 8.50 -0.84 -14.67
C GLN A 60 7.29 -1.20 -13.80
N ALA A 61 7.50 -1.29 -12.48
CA ALA A 61 6.43 -1.55 -11.52
C ALA A 61 5.31 -0.49 -11.56
N GLU A 62 5.67 0.79 -11.61
CA GLU A 62 4.71 1.89 -11.71
C GLU A 62 3.83 1.73 -12.96
N ARG A 63 4.47 1.51 -14.11
CA ARG A 63 3.76 1.31 -15.38
C ARG A 63 2.82 0.10 -15.35
N GLU A 64 3.29 -1.04 -14.87
CA GLU A 64 2.47 -2.26 -14.80
C GLU A 64 1.23 -2.05 -13.92
N LEU A 65 1.38 -1.36 -12.79
CA LEU A 65 0.28 -1.07 -11.88
C LEU A 65 -0.68 -0.01 -12.45
N GLN A 66 -0.17 1.02 -13.14
CA GLN A 66 -1.00 1.97 -13.87
C GLN A 66 -1.83 1.27 -14.96
N GLU A 67 -1.24 0.36 -15.73
CA GLU A 67 -1.97 -0.42 -16.74
C GLU A 67 -3.05 -1.32 -16.11
N LYS A 68 -2.75 -1.95 -14.97
CA LYS A 68 -3.73 -2.76 -14.21
C LYS A 68 -4.88 -1.91 -13.67
N LEU A 69 -4.60 -0.72 -13.17
CA LEU A 69 -5.62 0.23 -12.70
C LEU A 69 -6.51 0.68 -13.86
N ASN A 70 -5.92 1.01 -15.00
CA ASN A 70 -6.66 1.42 -16.19
C ASN A 70 -7.55 0.29 -16.72
N LYS A 71 -7.04 -0.95 -16.79
CA LYS A 71 -7.84 -2.13 -17.18
C LYS A 71 -8.98 -2.43 -16.20
N SER A 72 -8.75 -2.24 -14.90
CA SER A 72 -9.78 -2.47 -13.88
C SER A 72 -10.94 -1.47 -13.96
N ASN A 73 -10.69 -0.26 -14.47
CA ASN A 73 -11.73 0.74 -14.70
C ASN A 73 -12.59 0.45 -15.95
N ASP A 74 -12.05 -0.26 -16.94
CA ASP A 74 -12.73 -0.60 -18.20
C ASP A 74 -13.64 -1.85 -18.08
N GLY A 75 -13.46 -2.66 -17.03
CA GLY A 75 -14.15 -3.93 -16.83
C GLY A 75 -15.54 -3.86 -16.19
N ARG A 76 -16.13 -2.68 -15.95
CA ARG A 76 -17.50 -2.61 -15.41
C ARG A 76 -18.50 -2.86 -16.55
N PRO A 77 -19.19 -4.02 -16.64
CA PRO A 77 -20.25 -4.19 -17.63
C PRO A 77 -21.30 -3.12 -17.37
N LYS A 78 -21.52 -2.23 -18.36
CA LYS A 78 -22.65 -1.32 -18.40
C LYS A 78 -23.91 -2.18 -18.41
N LYS A 79 -24.50 -2.41 -17.23
CA LYS A 79 -25.82 -3.03 -17.13
C LYS A 79 -26.80 -2.07 -17.81
N LYS A 80 -27.29 -2.51 -18.99
CA LYS A 80 -28.45 -1.94 -19.68
C LYS A 80 -29.71 -2.17 -18.87
#